data_AF-A0A227J575-F1
#
_entry.id   AF-A0A227J575-F1
#
_cell.length_a   1.000
_cell.length_b   1.000
_cell.length_c   1.000
_cell.angle_alpha   90.00
_cell.angle_beta   90.00
_cell.angle_gamma   90.00
#
_symmetry.space_group_name_H-M   'P 1'
#
loop_
_entity.id
_entity.type
_entity.pdbx_description
1 polymer ?
#
loop_
_entity_poly.entity_id
_entity_poly.type
_entity_poly.pdbx_seq_one_letter_code
_entity_poly.pdbx_strand_id
1 'polypeptide(L)'
;MTKNLFRLSTITLGLCLSSLSFAQSDLPNIKILATGGTIAGAGQSATESNYTAGKVGVESLISAVPSMTNIADISGEQVVSIGSQDMNDEVWLKLAKR
;
A
#
# COMPACT_ATOMS: atom_id res chain seq x y z
N MET A 1 6.84 -59.64 -2.24
CA MET A 1 5.60 -58.85 -1.96
C MET A 1 5.82 -57.57 -1.15
N THR A 2 6.95 -57.39 -0.45
CA THR A 2 7.19 -56.25 0.47
C THR A 2 7.58 -54.92 -0.19
N LYS A 3 8.17 -54.93 -1.40
CA LYS A 3 8.60 -53.72 -2.12
C LYS A 3 7.45 -52.84 -2.64
N ASN A 4 6.30 -53.44 -2.94
CA ASN A 4 5.12 -52.70 -3.42
C ASN A 4 4.37 -52.00 -2.28
N LEU A 5 4.42 -52.54 -1.05
CA LEU A 5 3.82 -51.91 0.13
C LEU A 5 4.54 -50.60 0.51
N PHE A 6 5.87 -50.58 0.39
CA PHE A 6 6.70 -49.39 0.65
C PHE A 6 6.52 -48.29 -0.41
N ARG A 7 6.29 -48.67 -1.67
CA ARG A 7 5.97 -47.74 -2.77
C ARG A 7 4.54 -47.21 -2.67
N LEU A 8 3.60 -48.01 -2.19
CA LEU A 8 2.23 -47.58 -1.97
C LEU A 8 2.17 -46.58 -0.81
N SER A 9 2.88 -46.82 0.29
CA SER A 9 2.95 -45.92 1.46
C SER A 9 3.58 -44.55 1.14
N THR A 10 4.59 -44.51 0.26
CA THR A 10 5.23 -43.25 -0.16
C THR A 10 4.37 -42.41 -1.10
N ILE A 11 3.48 -43.03 -1.89
CA ILE A 11 2.53 -42.32 -2.75
C ILE A 11 1.38 -41.72 -1.92
N THR A 12 0.90 -42.42 -0.89
CA THR A 12 -0.19 -41.91 -0.03
C THR A 12 0.25 -40.74 0.85
N LEU A 13 1.51 -40.72 1.30
CA LEU A 13 2.04 -39.61 2.11
C LEU A 13 2.26 -38.34 1.28
N GLY A 14 2.63 -38.47 0.00
CA GLY A 14 2.77 -37.33 -0.92
C GLY A 14 1.45 -36.69 -1.34
N LEU A 15 0.35 -37.46 -1.36
CA LEU A 15 -0.98 -36.98 -1.74
C LEU A 15 -1.71 -36.22 -0.60
N CYS A 16 -1.29 -36.39 0.65
CA CYS A 16 -1.86 -35.65 1.79
C CYS A 16 -1.25 -34.25 2.00
N LEU A 17 -0.13 -33.93 1.36
CA LEU A 17 0.51 -32.61 1.46
C LEU A 17 -0.05 -31.58 0.46
N SER A 18 -0.81 -32.01 -0.55
CA SER A 18 -1.35 -31.11 -1.60
C SER A 18 -2.67 -30.43 -1.22
N SER A 19 -3.25 -30.74 -0.06
CA SER A 19 -4.53 -30.19 0.39
C SER A 19 -4.44 -29.00 1.36
N LEU A 20 -3.24 -28.43 1.57
CA LEU A 20 -3.07 -27.18 2.33
C LEU A 20 -3.23 -25.97 1.39
N SER A 21 -4.43 -25.76 0.87
CA SER A 21 -4.80 -24.45 0.31
C SER A 21 -5.13 -23.53 1.48
N PHE A 22 -4.16 -22.77 1.95
CA PHE A 22 -4.42 -21.63 2.82
C PHE A 22 -5.20 -20.60 2.00
N ALA A 23 -6.47 -20.40 2.33
CA ALA A 23 -7.22 -19.25 1.85
C ALA A 23 -6.63 -18.01 2.53
N GLN A 24 -5.60 -17.43 1.94
CA GLN A 24 -5.13 -16.11 2.32
C GLN A 24 -6.23 -15.12 1.91
N SER A 25 -6.88 -14.49 2.87
CA SER A 25 -7.73 -13.34 2.58
C SER A 25 -6.79 -12.22 2.15
N ASP A 26 -6.73 -11.98 0.84
CA ASP A 26 -5.92 -10.88 0.32
C ASP A 26 -6.42 -9.55 0.90
N LEU A 27 -5.47 -8.70 1.29
CA LEU A 27 -5.78 -7.36 1.77
C LEU A 27 -6.39 -6.53 0.64
N PRO A 28 -7.24 -5.54 0.95
CA PRO A 28 -7.73 -4.63 -0.07
C PRO A 28 -6.57 -3.83 -0.67
N ASN A 29 -6.59 -3.68 -2.00
CA ASN A 29 -5.66 -2.82 -2.72
C ASN A 29 -6.13 -1.36 -2.63
N ILE A 30 -5.33 -0.50 -2.02
CA ILE A 30 -5.64 0.92 -1.82
C ILE A 30 -4.60 1.79 -2.52
N LYS A 31 -5.05 2.66 -3.42
CA LYS A 31 -4.21 3.64 -4.09
C LYS A 31 -4.44 5.03 -3.51
N ILE A 32 -3.36 5.67 -3.05
CA ILE A 32 -3.35 7.02 -2.50
C ILE A 32 -2.94 7.99 -3.61
N LEU A 33 -3.88 8.82 -4.06
CA LEU A 33 -3.63 9.91 -5.00
C LEU A 33 -3.28 11.19 -4.21
N ALA A 34 -2.00 11.53 -4.13
CA ALA A 34 -1.53 12.67 -3.36
C ALA A 34 -1.56 13.99 -4.15
N THR A 35 -2.07 15.05 -3.52
CA THR A 35 -2.20 16.40 -4.11
C THR A 35 -1.39 17.47 -3.37
N GLY A 36 -0.83 17.15 -2.19
CA GLY A 36 -0.06 18.07 -1.36
C GLY A 36 -0.80 18.42 -0.07
N GLY A 37 -1.02 19.71 0.18
CA GLY A 37 -1.61 20.23 1.41
C GLY A 37 -0.67 20.19 2.62
N THR A 38 -1.21 20.53 3.79
CA THR A 38 -0.48 20.55 5.07
C THR A 38 -0.03 19.16 5.51
N ILE A 39 -0.77 18.11 5.17
CA ILE A 39 -0.39 16.71 5.47
C ILE A 39 0.95 16.34 4.83
N ALA A 40 1.24 16.90 3.66
CA ALA A 40 2.50 16.80 2.94
C ALA A 40 3.43 18.00 3.22
N GLY A 41 3.17 18.77 4.27
CA GLY A 41 3.92 19.98 4.58
C GLY A 41 5.20 19.70 5.36
N ALA A 42 6.12 20.67 5.37
CA ALA A 42 7.24 20.67 6.31
C ALA A 42 7.49 22.08 6.88
N GLY A 43 7.67 22.15 8.19
CA GLY A 43 8.14 23.33 8.93
C GLY A 43 9.58 23.13 9.41
N GLN A 44 10.22 24.21 9.87
CA GLN A 44 11.59 24.15 10.41
C GLN A 44 11.63 23.68 11.87
N SER A 45 10.53 23.83 12.60
CA SER A 45 10.38 23.44 14.00
C SER A 45 9.01 22.79 14.22
N ALA A 46 8.94 21.84 15.14
CA ALA A 46 7.70 21.20 15.56
C ALA A 46 6.81 22.12 16.45
N THR A 47 7.36 23.23 16.96
CA THR A 47 6.65 24.17 17.84
C THR A 47 6.31 25.50 17.18
N GLU A 48 6.72 25.69 15.92
CA GLU A 48 6.37 26.87 15.13
C GLU A 48 5.14 26.62 14.25
N SER A 49 4.40 27.68 13.95
CA SER A 49 3.20 27.60 13.09
C SER A 49 3.50 27.65 11.60
N ASN A 50 4.71 28.10 11.21
CA ASN A 50 5.07 28.27 9.81
C ASN A 50 5.46 26.94 9.15
N TYR A 51 4.90 26.69 7.96
CA TYR A 51 5.23 25.51 7.15
C TYR A 51 5.05 25.81 5.66
N THR A 52 5.61 24.95 4.82
CA THR A 52 5.36 24.93 3.37
C THR A 52 4.55 23.69 3.02
N ALA A 53 3.35 23.86 2.45
CA ALA A 53 2.50 22.75 2.01
C ALA A 53 3.12 21.99 0.82
N GLY A 54 2.80 20.70 0.67
CA GLY A 54 3.23 19.90 -0.48
C GLY A 54 4.75 19.77 -0.66
N LYS A 55 5.52 19.81 0.43
CA LYS A 55 6.98 19.64 0.42
C LYS A 55 7.42 18.19 0.50
N VAL A 56 6.55 17.31 1.01
CA VAL A 56 6.80 15.87 1.23
C VAL A 56 6.06 15.06 0.17
N GLY A 57 6.73 14.05 -0.41
CA GLY A 57 6.12 13.16 -1.41
C GLY A 57 5.29 12.03 -0.78
N VAL A 58 4.36 11.46 -1.56
CA VAL A 58 3.45 10.39 -1.13
C VAL A 58 4.15 9.18 -0.50
N GLU A 59 5.28 8.74 -1.06
CA GLU A 59 6.02 7.58 -0.52
C GLU A 59 6.58 7.83 0.88
N SER A 60 6.99 9.07 1.16
CA SER A 60 7.44 9.46 2.50
C SER A 60 6.28 9.46 3.50
N LEU A 61 5.08 9.86 3.09
CA LEU A 61 3.88 9.81 3.93
C LEU A 61 3.47 8.35 4.22
N ILE A 62 3.53 7.47 3.21
CA ILE A 62 3.26 6.04 3.38
C ILE A 62 4.26 5.43 4.36
N SER A 63 5.55 5.72 4.17
CA SER A 63 6.63 5.22 5.03
C SER A 63 6.54 5.73 6.47
N ALA A 64 5.93 6.90 6.70
CA ALA A 64 5.73 7.46 8.04
C ALA A 64 4.67 6.69 8.86
N VAL A 65 3.81 5.88 8.22
CA VAL A 65 2.74 5.12 8.88
C VAL A 65 2.80 3.65 8.46
N PRO A 66 3.82 2.89 8.92
CA PRO A 66 4.01 1.49 8.50
C PRO A 66 2.87 0.56 8.90
N SER A 67 2.04 0.95 9.88
CA SER A 67 0.88 0.15 10.30
C SER A 67 -0.22 0.03 9.24
N MET A 68 -0.22 0.86 8.19
CA MET A 68 -1.21 0.77 7.11
C MET A 68 -1.11 -0.56 6.34
N THR A 69 0.08 -1.16 6.26
CA THR A 69 0.27 -2.44 5.55
C THR A 69 -0.33 -3.63 6.28
N ASN A 70 -0.76 -3.46 7.54
CA ASN A 70 -1.47 -4.50 8.28
C ASN A 70 -2.93 -4.65 7.84
N ILE A 71 -3.48 -3.65 7.14
CA ILE A 71 -4.91 -3.57 6.80
C ILE A 71 -5.18 -3.42 5.30
N ALA A 72 -4.16 -3.11 4.49
CA ALA A 72 -4.29 -2.89 3.06
C ALA A 72 -2.95 -3.04 2.32
N ASP A 73 -3.01 -3.43 1.05
CA ASP A 73 -1.90 -3.30 0.11
C ASP A 73 -1.91 -1.87 -0.45
N ILE A 74 -1.02 -1.03 0.07
CA ILE A 74 -0.99 0.42 -0.20
C ILE A 74 -0.04 0.74 -1.36
N SER A 75 -0.49 1.58 -2.31
CA SER A 75 0.37 2.19 -3.33
C SER A 75 0.15 3.70 -3.41
N GLY A 76 1.21 4.48 -3.64
CA GLY A 76 1.16 5.93 -3.81
C GLY A 76 1.22 6.38 -5.28
N GLU A 77 0.51 7.45 -5.60
CA GLU A 77 0.70 8.22 -6.84
C GLU A 77 0.67 9.71 -6.52
N GLN A 78 1.74 10.43 -6.87
CA GLN A 78 1.78 11.88 -6.73
C GLN A 78 1.11 12.53 -7.95
N VAL A 79 -0.07 13.12 -7.76
CA VAL A 79 -0.81 13.79 -8.84
C VAL A 79 -0.32 15.23 -9.01
N VAL A 80 -0.24 15.98 -7.92
CA VAL A 80 0.30 17.35 -7.83
C VAL A 80 0.87 17.59 -6.43
N SER A 81 1.61 18.68 -6.23
CA SER A 81 2.13 19.05 -4.91
C SER A 81 1.89 20.53 -4.63
N ILE A 82 0.67 20.86 -4.23
CA ILE A 82 0.20 22.25 -4.02
C ILE A 82 -0.49 22.40 -2.67
N GLY A 83 -0.60 23.63 -2.19
CA GLY A 83 -1.58 23.96 -1.15
C GLY A 83 -2.99 23.86 -1.73
N SER A 84 -3.97 23.39 -0.95
CA SER A 84 -5.34 23.23 -1.45
C SER A 84 -5.99 24.58 -1.80
N GLN A 85 -5.48 25.69 -1.28
CA GLN A 85 -5.87 27.03 -1.68
C GLN A 85 -5.55 27.37 -3.15
N ASP A 86 -4.60 26.64 -3.78
CA ASP A 86 -4.18 26.82 -5.17
C ASP A 86 -4.82 25.78 -6.12
N MET A 87 -5.79 25.01 -5.61
CA MET A 87 -6.53 24.02 -6.40
C MET A 87 -7.27 24.70 -7.56
N ASN A 88 -7.36 24.01 -8.70
CA ASN A 88 -7.98 24.54 -9.90
C ASN A 88 -8.59 23.44 -10.78
N ASP A 89 -9.35 23.86 -11.78
CA ASP A 89 -10.08 22.97 -12.69
C ASP A 89 -9.17 21.99 -13.44
N GLU A 90 -7.94 22.39 -13.79
CA GLU A 90 -6.98 21.49 -14.46
C GLU A 90 -6.62 20.31 -13.54
N VAL A 91 -6.36 20.59 -12.26
CA VAL A 91 -6.06 19.55 -11.27
C VAL A 91 -7.28 18.66 -11.03
N TRP A 92 -8.48 19.21 -10.95
CA TRP A 92 -9.71 18.41 -10.84
C TRP A 92 -9.92 17.49 -12.04
N LEU A 93 -9.76 18.01 -13.25
CA LEU A 93 -9.86 17.21 -14.47
C LEU A 93 -8.77 16.15 -14.56
N LYS A 94 -7.57 16.42 -14.03
CA LYS A 94 -6.50 15.42 -13.91
C LYS A 94 -6.90 14.31 -12.95
N LEU A 95 -7.42 14.65 -11.77
CA LEU A 95 -7.87 13.69 -10.76
C LEU A 95 -9.02 12.81 -11.27
N ALA A 96 -10.03 13.40 -11.91
CA ALA A 96 -11.20 12.67 -12.42
C ALA A 96 -10.87 11.63 -13.50
N LYS A 97 -9.68 11.73 -14.13
CA LYS A 97 -9.21 10.80 -15.18
C LYS A 97 -8.30 9.68 -14.65
N ARG A 98 -8.03 9.65 -13.34
CA ARG A 98 -7.22 8.62 -12.68
C ARG A 98 -8.11 7.62 -11.96
#